data_AF-A0A7V4A1A6-F1
#
_entry.id   AF-A0A7V4A1A6-F1
#
_cell.length_a   1.000
_cell.length_b   1.000
_cell.length_c   1.000
_cell.angle_alpha   90.00
_cell.angle_beta   90.00
_cell.angle_gamma   90.00
#
_symmetry.space_group_name_H-M   'P 1'
#
loop_
_entity.id
_entity.type
_entity.pdbx_description
1 polymer ?
#
loop_
_entity_poly.entity_id
_entity_poly.type
_entity_poly.pdbx_seq_one_letter_code
_entity_poly.pdbx_strand_id
1 'polypeptide(L)'
;VLVVAVGKPHLVRKEWVRPGAIVEDVGVNRVEGELLGDVHPEVAEVASALTPVPGGVGPMTVAMLMANTVKAALLRRNGASR
;
A
#
# COMPACT_ATOMS: atom_id res chain seq x y z
N VAL A 1 -8.66 9.32 5.39
CA VAL A 1 -7.75 8.29 4.87
C VAL A 1 -6.41 8.95 4.64
N LEU A 2 -5.32 8.31 5.04
CA LEU A 2 -3.94 8.76 4.83
C LEU A 2 -3.21 7.68 4.03
N VAL A 3 -2.62 8.05 2.88
CA VAL A 3 -1.82 7.14 2.06
C VAL A 3 -0.37 7.64 2.10
N VAL A 4 0.57 6.77 2.45
CA VAL A 4 1.97 7.14 2.68
C VAL A 4 2.87 6.35 1.73
N ALA A 5 3.69 7.05 0.94
CA ALA A 5 4.55 6.49 -0.11
C ALA A 5 5.82 7.34 -0.31
N VAL A 6 6.50 7.66 0.79
CA VAL A 6 7.65 8.59 0.84
C VAL A 6 9.01 7.89 0.79
N GLY A 7 9.08 6.58 1.04
CA GLY A 7 10.32 5.81 1.01
C GLY A 7 11.30 6.20 2.12
N LYS A 8 10.78 6.39 3.33
CA LYS A 8 11.54 6.72 4.54
C LYS A 8 10.99 5.88 5.70
N PRO A 9 11.78 4.95 6.26
CA PRO A 9 11.28 4.01 7.26
C PRO A 9 10.76 4.77 8.48
N HIS A 10 9.52 4.45 8.88
CA HIS A 10 8.87 4.98 10.08
C HIS A 10 8.84 6.52 10.21
N LEU A 11 8.85 7.25 9.08
CA LEU A 11 8.74 8.71 9.08
C LEU A 11 7.43 9.19 9.72
N VAL A 12 6.31 8.55 9.39
CA VAL A 12 4.99 8.96 9.89
C VAL A 12 4.78 8.43 11.30
N ARG A 13 4.57 9.35 12.24
CA ARG A 13 4.37 9.09 13.68
C ARG A 13 2.90 9.23 14.07
N LYS A 14 2.50 8.69 15.22
CA LYS A 14 1.08 8.74 15.68
C LYS A 14 0.54 10.16 15.81
N GLU A 15 1.37 11.13 16.19
CA GLU A 15 0.95 12.53 16.39
C GLU A 15 0.51 13.19 15.08
N TRP A 16 0.90 12.62 13.93
CA TRP A 16 0.59 13.15 12.61
C TRP A 16 -0.72 12.56 12.06
N VAL A 17 -1.26 11.53 12.73
CA VAL A 17 -2.42 10.77 12.29
C VAL A 17 -3.65 11.19 13.07
N ARG A 18 -4.71 11.60 12.36
CA ARG A 18 -6.01 11.89 12.98
C ARG A 18 -6.57 10.61 13.64
N PRO A 19 -7.05 10.66 14.90
CA PRO A 19 -7.72 9.52 15.53
C PRO A 19 -8.87 8.97 14.67
N GLY A 20 -8.91 7.65 14.51
CA GLY A 20 -9.88 6.95 13.68
C GLY A 20 -9.62 7.04 12.17
N ALA A 21 -8.44 7.50 11.71
CA ALA A 21 -8.10 7.47 10.30
C ALA A 21 -7.78 6.04 9.82
N ILE A 22 -8.13 5.73 8.57
CA ILE A 22 -7.57 4.59 7.83
C ILE A 22 -6.23 5.02 7.26
N VAL A 23 -5.18 4.23 7.49
CA VAL A 23 -3.81 4.48 7.04
C VAL A 23 -3.35 3.36 6.10
N GLU A 24 -2.98 3.73 4.88
CA GLU A 24 -2.39 2.85 3.88
C GLU A 24 -0.91 3.17 3.73
N ASP A 25 -0.07 2.24 4.20
CA ASP A 25 1.37 2.28 4.08
C ASP A 25 1.81 1.55 2.80
N VAL A 26 2.19 2.34 1.80
CA VAL A 26 2.72 1.88 0.50
C VAL A 26 4.25 1.77 0.55
N GLY A 27 4.86 2.33 1.59
CA GLY A 27 6.30 2.37 1.78
C GLY A 27 6.93 0.98 1.84
N VAL A 28 8.06 0.81 1.15
CA VAL A 28 8.86 -0.41 1.21
C VAL A 28 10.31 -0.01 1.41
N ASN A 29 10.78 -0.11 2.65
CA ASN A 29 12.13 0.22 3.06
C ASN A 29 12.85 -1.05 3.48
N ARG A 30 14.04 -1.30 2.93
CA ARG A 30 14.88 -2.42 3.36
C ARG A 30 15.90 -1.92 4.37
N VAL A 31 15.74 -2.33 5.63
CA VAL A 31 16.60 -1.91 6.75
C VAL A 31 17.08 -3.17 7.44
N GLU A 32 18.39 -3.38 7.51
CA GLU A 32 19.01 -4.54 8.19
C GLU A 32 18.46 -5.91 7.76
N GLY A 33 17.96 -6.03 6.52
CA GLY A 33 17.39 -7.25 5.97
C GLY A 33 15.88 -7.40 6.18
N GLU A 34 15.26 -6.53 6.98
CA GLU A 34 13.82 -6.48 7.19
C GLU A 34 13.13 -5.51 6.22
N LEU A 35 11.82 -5.72 6.01
CA LEU A 35 10.96 -4.83 5.24
C LEU A 35 10.12 -3.99 6.18
N LEU A 36 10.35 -2.69 6.17
CA LEU A 36 9.66 -1.71 6.99
C LEU A 36 8.85 -0.75 6.12
N GLY A 37 7.69 -0.35 6.63
CA GLY A 37 6.86 0.67 6.03
C GLY A 37 7.36 2.09 6.27
N ASP A 38 6.70 3.07 5.66
CA ASP A 38 6.95 4.48 5.94
C ASP A 38 6.29 4.96 7.26
N VAL A 39 5.36 4.16 7.79
CA VAL A 39 4.55 4.48 8.96
C VAL A 39 5.06 3.69 10.16
N HIS A 40 5.27 4.37 11.29
CA HIS A 40 5.69 3.71 12.52
C HIS A 40 4.55 2.83 13.10
N PRO A 41 4.83 1.63 13.65
CA PRO A 41 3.79 0.72 14.15
C PRO A 41 2.85 1.31 15.22
N GLU A 42 3.32 2.28 16.00
CA GLU A 42 2.51 3.00 17.01
C GLU A 42 1.26 3.68 16.43
N VAL A 43 1.21 3.92 15.12
CA VAL A 43 0.04 4.49 14.44
C VAL A 43 -1.19 3.57 14.57
N ALA A 44 -0.99 2.26 14.80
CA ALA A 44 -2.07 1.33 15.08
C ALA A 44 -2.87 1.66 16.36
N GLU A 45 -2.29 2.42 17.30
CA GLU A 45 -2.98 2.85 18.53
C GLU A 45 -4.05 3.93 18.26
N VAL A 46 -3.90 4.71 17.19
CA VAL A 46 -4.76 5.86 16.87
C VAL A 46 -5.60 5.65 15.61
N ALA A 47 -5.11 4.87 14.65
CA ALA A 47 -5.79 4.59 13.40
C ALA A 47 -6.94 3.60 13.61
N SER A 48 -8.02 3.73 12.83
CA SER A 48 -9.09 2.70 12.80
C SER A 48 -8.68 1.45 12.03
N ALA A 49 -7.72 1.61 11.10
CA ALA A 49 -7.10 0.53 10.34
C ALA A 49 -5.73 0.98 9.84
N LEU A 50 -4.75 0.07 9.83
CA LEU A 50 -3.40 0.28 9.31
C LEU A 50 -3.01 -0.95 8.48
N THR A 51 -2.54 -0.74 7.25
CA THR A 51 -2.03 -1.85 6.42
C THR A 51 -0.67 -2.33 6.95
N PRO A 52 -0.44 -3.65 7.06
CA PRO A 52 0.86 -4.17 7.50
C PRO A 52 1.93 -4.04 6.40
N VAL A 53 3.19 -3.87 6.81
CA VAL A 53 4.35 -3.99 5.93
C VAL A 53 5.29 -5.03 6.53
N PRO A 54 5.57 -6.16 5.82
CA PRO A 54 5.00 -6.59 4.55
C PRO A 54 3.54 -7.09 4.68
N GLY A 55 2.88 -7.36 3.54
CA GLY A 55 1.58 -8.04 3.49
C GLY A 55 0.36 -7.17 3.22
N GLY A 56 0.51 -5.84 3.23
CA GLY A 56 -0.55 -4.88 2.91
C GLY A 56 -0.64 -4.59 1.40
N VAL A 57 -0.06 -3.47 0.97
CA VAL A 57 -0.20 -2.98 -0.42
C VAL A 57 0.52 -3.86 -1.44
N GLY A 58 1.65 -4.49 -1.06
CA GLY A 58 2.45 -5.33 -1.96
C GLY A 58 1.68 -6.45 -2.68
N PRO A 59 0.97 -7.34 -1.96
CA PRO A 59 0.11 -8.37 -2.57
C PRO A 59 -0.96 -7.80 -3.51
N MET A 60 -1.56 -6.65 -3.16
CA MET A 60 -2.58 -6.00 -4.00
C MET A 60 -2.00 -5.46 -5.30
N THR A 61 -0.78 -4.93 -5.29
CA THR A 61 -0.07 -4.51 -6.51
C THR A 61 0.09 -5.68 -7.49
N VAL A 62 0.47 -6.86 -7.01
CA VAL A 62 0.58 -8.07 -7.85
C VAL A 62 -0.79 -8.48 -8.41
N ALA A 63 -1.82 -8.52 -7.56
CA ALA A 63 -3.17 -8.87 -8.00
C ALA A 63 -3.70 -7.90 -9.08
N MET A 64 -3.47 -6.60 -8.91
CA MET A 64 -3.90 -5.57 -9.86
C MET A 64 -3.12 -5.58 -11.17
N LEU A 65 -1.83 -5.92 -11.14
CA LEU A 65 -1.08 -6.18 -12.36
C LEU A 65 -1.70 -7.34 -13.16
N MET A 66 -2.06 -8.44 -12.50
CA MET A 66 -2.69 -9.58 -13.16
C MET A 66 -4.08 -9.24 -13.69
N ALA A 67 -4.90 -8.55 -12.89
CA ALA A 67 -6.22 -8.09 -13.31
C ALA A 67 -6.15 -7.17 -14.55
N ASN A 68 -5.22 -6.21 -14.54
CA ASN A 68 -4.99 -5.33 -15.68
C ASN A 68 -4.47 -6.08 -16.91
N THR A 69 -3.65 -7.12 -16.72
CA THR A 69 -3.17 -7.97 -17.81
C THR A 69 -4.32 -8.73 -18.48
N VAL A 70 -5.23 -9.33 -17.68
CA VAL A 70 -6.43 -10.00 -18.19
C VAL A 70 -7.35 -9.00 -18.90
N LYS A 71 -7.58 -7.83 -18.30
CA LYS A 71 -8.38 -6.76 -18.91
C LYS A 71 -7.82 -6.33 -20.26
N ALA A 72 -6.50 -6.14 -20.36
CA ALA A 72 -5.85 -5.77 -21.61
C ALA A 72 -5.98 -6.87 -22.69
N ALA A 73 -5.88 -8.14 -22.31
CA ALA A 73 -6.09 -9.26 -23.22
C ALA A 73 -7.54 -9.32 -23.74
N LEU A 74 -8.54 -9.12 -22.88
CA LEU A 74 -9.95 -9.07 -23.28
C LEU A 74 -10.24 -7.87 -24.19
N LEU A 75 -9.70 -6.69 -23.88
CA LEU A 75 -9.83 -5.50 -24.72
C LEU A 75 -9.20 -5.70 -26.10
N ARG A 76 -8.07 -6.40 -26.20
CA ARG A 76 -7.47 -6.76 -27.50
C ARG A 76 -8.32 -7.75 -28.28
N ARG A 77 -8.91 -8.75 -27.61
CA ARG A 77 -9.74 -9.79 -28.26
C ARG A 77 -11.09 -9.23 -28.72
N ASN A 78 -11.71 -8.39 -27.90
CA ASN A 78 -13.03 -7.80 -28.18
C ASN A 78 -12.90 -6.45 -28.93
N GLY A 79 -11.68 -5.93 -29.07
CA GLY A 79 -11.33 -4.70 -29.78
C GLY A 79 -10.92 -4.89 -31.24
N ALA A 80 -11.24 -6.03 -31.86
CA ALA A 80 -11.24 -6.22 -33.31
C ALA A 80 -12.67 -6.21 -33.89
N SER A 81 -13.56 -5.42 -33.28
CA SER A 81 -14.85 -5.02 -33.84
C SER A 81 -14.97 -3.51 -33.73
N ARG A 82 -14.15 -2.81 -34.52
CA ARG A 82 -14.51 -1.50 -35.08
C ARG A 82 -14.75 -1.70 -36.56
#